data_AF-A0A2V9QBA8-F1
#
_entry.id   AF-A0A2V9QBA8-F1
#
_cell.length_a   1.000
_cell.length_b   1.000
_cell.length_c   1.000
_cell.angle_alpha   90.00
_cell.angle_beta   90.00
_cell.angle_gamma   90.00
#
_symmetry.space_group_name_H-M   'P 1'
#
loop_
_entity.id
_entity.type
_entity.pdbx_description
1 polymer ?
#
loop_
_entity_poly.entity_id
_entity_poly.type
_entity_poly.pdbx_seq_one_letter_code
_entity_poly.pdbx_strand_id
1 'polypeptide(L)' 'MVWIGNSGEAQTRMLTFIDTRVVELKLQWLNEKLVYGSVWWGRIVATDFIFDVQRGTFIYREMADCGAVVQPCQRGGDFR' A
#
# COMPACT_ATOMS: atom_id res chain seq x y z
N MET A 1 -9.96 5.76 -8.21
CA MET A 1 -10.30 4.51 -8.95
C MET A 1 -9.13 4.16 -9.83
N VAL A 2 -8.65 2.91 -9.80
CA VAL A 2 -7.58 2.46 -10.70
C VAL A 2 -7.93 1.15 -11.39
N TRP A 3 -7.62 1.10 -12.68
CA TRP A 3 -7.77 -0.08 -13.53
C TRP A 3 -6.43 -0.79 -13.66
N ILE A 4 -6.44 -2.10 -13.43
CA ILE A 4 -5.26 -2.96 -13.53
C ILE A 4 -5.60 -4.09 -14.50
N GLY A 5 -4.77 -4.30 -15.53
CA GLY A 5 -4.98 -5.37 -16.51
C GLY A 5 -3.68 -5.74 -17.21
N ASN A 6 -3.61 -6.99 -17.67
CA ASN A 6 -2.51 -7.52 -18.49
C ASN A 6 -2.99 -7.63 -19.95
N SER A 7 -2.16 -7.27 -20.93
CA SER A 7 -2.53 -7.19 -22.35
C SER A 7 -2.68 -8.55 -23.03
N GLY A 8 -2.21 -9.65 -22.42
CA GLY A 8 -2.26 -10.99 -23.01
C GLY A 8 -3.62 -11.69 -22.92
N GLU A 9 -4.46 -11.32 -21.96
CA GLU A 9 -5.78 -11.91 -21.73
C GLU A 9 -6.61 -10.86 -20.96
N ALA A 10 -7.63 -10.31 -21.59
CA ALA A 10 -8.29 -9.03 -21.24
C ALA A 10 -9.13 -9.03 -19.95
N GLN A 11 -8.60 -9.54 -18.83
CA GLN A 11 -9.24 -9.40 -17.53
C GLN A 11 -8.78 -8.11 -16.86
N THR A 12 -9.48 -7.02 -17.15
CA THR A 12 -9.32 -5.76 -16.43
C THR A 12 -9.99 -5.88 -15.07
N ARG A 13 -9.27 -5.58 -14.00
CA ARG A 13 -9.76 -5.52 -12.63
C ARG A 13 -9.76 -4.07 -12.14
N MET A 14 -10.80 -3.71 -11.41
CA MET A 14 -10.97 -2.38 -10.84
C MET A 14 -10.66 -2.42 -9.35
N LEU A 15 -9.72 -1.59 -8.92
CA LEU A 15 -9.49 -1.29 -7.50
C LEU A 15 -10.11 0.07 -7.16
N THR A 16 -10.99 0.04 -6.16
CA THR A 16 -11.65 1.24 -5.63
C THR A 16 -11.09 1.56 -4.26
N PHE A 17 -10.53 2.76 -4.13
CA PHE A 17 -10.10 3.34 -2.86
C PHE A 17 -11.21 4.29 -2.41
N ILE A 18 -11.78 4.04 -1.22
CA ILE A 18 -13.01 4.71 -0.74
C ILE A 18 -12.69 5.99 0.06
N ASP A 19 -11.42 6.23 0.40
CA ASP A 19 -11.01 7.43 1.13
C ASP A 19 -10.69 8.59 0.18
N THR A 20 -11.19 9.78 0.51
CA THR A 20 -10.99 11.03 -0.24
C THR A 20 -9.65 11.71 0.05
N ARG A 21 -8.85 11.19 0.99
CA ARG A 21 -7.54 11.75 1.39
C ARG A 21 -6.34 10.96 0.86
N VAL A 22 -6.51 10.19 -0.21
CA VAL A 22 -5.37 9.56 -0.88
C VAL A 22 -4.44 10.67 -1.36
N VAL A 23 -3.27 10.78 -0.72
CA VAL A 23 -2.23 11.76 -1.07
C VAL A 23 -1.38 11.20 -2.19
N GLU A 24 -1.05 9.92 -2.10
CA GLU A 24 -0.19 9.26 -3.07
C GLU A 24 -0.62 7.82 -3.27
N LEU A 25 -0.56 7.36 -4.52
CA LEU A 25 -0.76 5.98 -4.90
C LEU A 25 0.40 5.54 -5.77
N LYS A 26 1.15 4.55 -5.30
CA LYS A 26 2.21 3.89 -6.05
C LYS A 26 1.73 2.51 -6.47
N LEU A 27 1.92 2.17 -7.74
CA LEU A 27 1.63 0.85 -8.30
C LEU A 27 2.82 0.35 -9.09
N GLN A 28 3.18 -0.92 -8.90
CA GLN A 28 4.30 -1.54 -9.60
C GLN A 28 3.99 -3.02 -9.86
N TRP A 29 4.18 -3.45 -11.09
CA TRP A 29 4.16 -4.88 -11.42
C TRP A 29 5.36 -5.57 -10.78
N LEU A 30 5.11 -6.63 -10.01
CA LEU A 30 6.16 -7.51 -9.48
C LEU A 30 6.49 -8.63 -10.46
N ASN A 31 5.50 -9.07 -11.23
CA ASN A 31 5.60 -10.02 -12.35
C ASN A 31 4.35 -9.87 -13.24
N GLU A 32 4.07 -10.83 -14.13
CA GLU A 32 2.93 -10.80 -15.07
C GLU A 32 1.56 -10.93 -14.40
N LYS A 33 1.51 -11.28 -13.12
CA LYS A 33 0.28 -11.62 -12.36
C LYS A 33 0.11 -10.82 -11.09
N LEU A 34 1.18 -10.30 -10.51
CA LEU A 34 1.19 -9.64 -9.21
C LEU A 34 1.47 -8.16 -9.35
N VAL A 35 0.63 -7.36 -8.72
CA VAL A 35 0.81 -5.91 -8.58
C VAL A 35 1.04 -5.57 -7.12
N TYR A 36 2.16 -4.93 -6.85
CA TYR A 36 2.39 -4.21 -5.62
C TYR A 36 1.67 -2.86 -5.68
N GLY A 37 1.01 -2.49 -4.60
CA GLY A 37 0.45 -1.16 -4.42
C GLY A 37 0.72 -0.60 -3.03
N SER A 38 0.95 0.71 -2.98
CA SER A 38 1.10 1.48 -1.75
C SER A 38 0.20 2.70 -1.82
N VAL A 39 -0.67 2.86 -0.83
CA VAL A 39 -1.63 3.97 -0.73
C VAL A 39 -1.30 4.79 0.50
N TRP A 40 -1.06 6.08 0.34
CA TRP A 40 -0.88 7.02 1.44
C TRP A 40 -2.20 7.73 1.75
N TRP A 41 -2.78 7.44 2.91
CA TRP A 41 -4.05 8.00 3.40
C TRP A 41 -3.79 9.26 4.23
N GLY A 42 -3.19 10.28 3.61
CA GLY A 42 -2.72 11.46 4.32
C GLY A 42 -1.23 11.40 4.63
N ARG A 43 -0.85 11.79 5.85
CA ARG A 43 0.56 12.07 6.20
C ARG A 43 1.26 10.97 6.98
N ILE A 44 0.51 10.17 7.74
CA ILE A 44 1.09 9.19 8.68
C ILE A 44 0.56 7.77 8.49
N VAL A 45 -0.46 7.57 7.64
CA VAL A 45 -1.06 6.27 7.42
C VAL A 45 -0.81 5.83 5.99
N ALA A 46 -0.28 4.63 5.82
CA ALA A 46 -0.11 3.98 4.54
C ALA A 46 -0.75 2.58 4.53
N THR A 47 -1.10 2.08 3.35
CA THR A 47 -1.49 0.69 3.15
C THR A 47 -0.70 0.12 1.99
N ASP A 48 0.08 -0.90 2.29
CA ASP A 48 0.81 -1.68 1.29
C ASP A 48 0.05 -2.97 1.02
N PHE A 49 0.00 -3.38 -0.24
CA PHE A 49 -0.70 -4.59 -0.65
C PHE A 49 -0.03 -5.25 -1.85
N ILE A 50 -0.26 -6.55 -1.98
CA ILE A 50 0.03 -7.31 -3.20
C ILE A 50 -1.26 -7.93 -3.69
N PHE A 51 -1.62 -7.60 -4.92
CA PHE A 51 -2.83 -8.07 -5.59
C PHE A 51 -2.48 -9.07 -6.69
N ASP A 52 -3.05 -10.27 -6.60
CA ASP A 52 -3.01 -11.26 -7.68
C ASP A 52 -4.12 -10.92 -8.69
N VAL A 53 -3.71 -10.40 -9.85
CA VAL A 53 -4.60 -9.97 -10.93
C VAL A 53 -5.32 -11.15 -11.58
N GLN A 54 -4.68 -12.32 -11.63
CA GLN A 54 -5.26 -13.53 -12.22
C GLN A 54 -6.37 -14.10 -11.34
N ARG A 55 -6.15 -14.13 -10.02
CA ARG A 55 -7.12 -14.65 -9.04
C ARG A 55 -8.11 -13.59 -8.56
N GLY A 56 -7.79 -12.32 -8.72
CA GLY A 56 -8.60 -11.21 -8.21
C GLY A 56 -8.56 -11.08 -6.69
N THR A 57 -7.49 -11.54 -6.04
CA THR A 57 -7.38 -11.62 -4.58
C THR A 57 -6.16 -10.88 -4.06
N PHE A 58 -6.29 -10.25 -2.90
CA PHE A 58 -5.14 -9.76 -2.15
C PHE A 58 -4.43 -10.93 -1.49
N ILE A 59 -3.14 -11.11 -1.80
CA ILE A 59 -2.31 -12.13 -1.15
C ILE A 59 -1.49 -11.54 0.02
N TYR A 60 -1.39 -10.21 0.05
CA TYR A 60 -0.80 -9.45 1.15
C TYR A 60 -1.51 -8.11 1.26
N ARG A 61 -1.72 -7.66 2.50
CA ARG A 61 -2.25 -6.33 2.82
C ARG A 61 -1.84 -5.96 4.24
N GLU A 62 -1.16 -4.86 4.40
CA GLU A 62 -0.73 -4.33 5.70
C GLU A 62 -0.99 -2.83 5.77
N MET A 63 -1.41 -2.37 6.95
CA MET A 63 -1.65 -0.97 7.22
C MET A 63 -0.55 -0.48 8.15
N ALA A 64 0.24 0.48 7.68
CA ALA A 64 1.29 1.12 8.46
C ALA A 64 0.77 2.43 9.04
N ASP A 65 0.88 2.58 10.36
CA ASP A 65 0.69 3.85 11.06
C ASP A 65 2.05 4.37 11.53
N CYS A 66 2.64 5.25 10.73
CA CYS A 66 3.91 5.91 11.02
C CYS A 66 3.84 6.84 12.25
N GLY A 67 2.64 7.18 12.75
CA GLY A 67 2.47 7.90 14.01
C GLY A 67 2.76 7.02 15.23
N ALA A 68 2.46 5.72 15.14
CA ALA A 68 2.69 4.76 16.22
C ALA A 68 4.18 4.34 16.35
N VAL A 69 4.98 4.53 15.30
CA VAL A 69 6.40 4.13 15.25
C VAL A 69 7.34 5.21 15.82
N VAL A 70 6.82 6.37 16.22
CA VAL A 70 7.62 7.40 16.91
C VAL A 70 7.89 6.94 18.35
N GLN A 71 8.94 6.15 18.55
CA GLN A 71 9.49 5.96 19.88
C GLN A 71 10.14 7.28 20.31
N PRO A 72 9.73 7.89 21.44
CA PRO A 72 10.44 9.02 21.98
C PRO A 72 11.86 8.59 22.30
N CYS A 73 12.85 9.38 21.89
CA CYS A 73 14.23 9.19 22.27
C CYS A 73 14.29 9.12 23.80
N GLN A 74 14.59 7.96 24.39
CA GLN A 74 14.86 7.90 25.82
C GLN A 74 16.09 8.77 26.05
N ARG A 75 15.90 9.88 26.78
CA ARG A 75 16.98 10.80 27.15
C ARG A 75 18.01 9.99 27.91
N GLY A 76 19.15 9.74 27.26
CA GLY A 76 20.30 9.06 27.84
C GLY A 76 20.66 9.68 29.18
N GLY A 77 20.96 8.82 30.14
CA GLY A 77 21.00 9.10 31.56
C GLY A 77 21.89 10.25 31.98
N ASP A 78 21.50 10.82 33.11
CA ASP A 78 22.27 11.69 33.99
C ASP A 78 23.65 11.05 34.27
N PHE A 79 24.68 11.49 33.55
CA PHE A 79 26.06 11.26 33.96
C PHE A 79 26.39 12.32 35.01
N ARG A 80 26.18 11.94 36.27
CA ARG A 80 26.78 12.60 37.44
C ARG A 80 28.26 12.28 37.53
#